data_AF-A0A166DBI4-F1
#
_entry.id   AF-A0A166DBI4-F1
#
_cell.length_a   1.000
_cell.length_b   1.000
_cell.length_c   1.000
_cell.angle_alpha   90.00
_cell.angle_beta   90.00
_cell.angle_gamma   90.00
#
_symmetry.space_group_name_H-M   'P 1'
#
loop_
_entity.id
_entity.type
_entity.pdbx_description
1 polymer ?
#
loop_
_entity_poly.entity_id
_entity_poly.type
_entity_poly.pdbx_seq_one_letter_code
_entity_poly.pdbx_strand_id
1 'polypeptide(L)'
;MKFKELIEKKYIKLLIFLIILKHFKCFVIINNSIRRFKKSFKSNLSYFNEVEIFNNKKGQLSLEFLLISLIAILIFISFSLPLENLAIDLTLDSTNSFLIKSEIAKITTAIDAIYSNGPGSKRVIVVDVPYDTRINFHKNIDGGMAESEVTIDRDENKIIELPFKANNSEGSLYLIKGYNKIIIQWIYGEEDIKFNLS
;
A
#
# COMPACT_ATOMS: atom_id res chain seq x y z
N MET A 1 -9.09 -32.04 19.74
CA MET A 1 -9.57 -30.64 19.66
C MET A 1 -8.80 -29.70 20.61
N LYS A 2 -8.61 -30.02 21.90
CA LYS A 2 -7.92 -29.14 22.88
C LYS A 2 -6.42 -28.83 22.66
N PHE A 3 -5.68 -29.64 21.88
CA PHE A 3 -4.23 -29.46 21.71
C PHE A 3 -3.87 -28.38 20.65
N LYS A 4 -4.72 -28.21 19.62
CA LYS A 4 -4.53 -27.23 18.54
C LYS A 4 -4.76 -25.79 19.04
N GLU A 5 -5.81 -25.58 19.84
CA GLU A 5 -6.08 -24.30 20.51
C GLU A 5 -4.96 -23.88 21.50
N LEU A 6 -4.29 -24.85 22.12
CA LEU A 6 -3.22 -24.59 23.09
C LEU A 6 -1.92 -24.16 22.39
N ILE A 7 -1.66 -24.68 21.19
CA ILE A 7 -0.54 -24.27 20.33
C ILE A 7 -0.81 -22.87 19.76
N GLU A 8 -2.01 -22.60 19.26
CA GLU A 8 -2.39 -21.29 18.71
C GLU A 8 -2.33 -20.18 19.79
N LYS A 9 -2.87 -20.41 20.99
CA LYS A 9 -2.74 -19.45 22.10
C LYS A 9 -1.29 -19.18 22.52
N LYS A 10 -0.42 -20.21 22.47
CA LYS A 10 1.00 -20.08 22.84
C LYS A 10 1.78 -19.33 21.77
N TYR A 11 1.47 -19.57 20.49
CA TYR A 11 2.06 -18.84 19.36
C TYR A 11 1.64 -17.37 19.35
N ILE A 12 0.35 -17.07 19.57
CA ILE A 12 -0.14 -15.68 19.65
C ILE A 12 0.54 -14.93 20.79
N LYS A 13 0.70 -15.55 21.97
CA LYS A 13 1.45 -14.94 23.09
C LYS A 13 2.93 -14.71 22.75
N LEU A 14 3.57 -15.65 22.05
CA LEU A 14 4.95 -15.50 21.60
C LEU A 14 5.09 -14.36 20.58
N LEU A 15 4.12 -14.22 19.67
CA LEU A 15 4.11 -13.21 18.61
C LEU A 15 3.89 -11.81 19.18
N ILE A 16 2.96 -11.66 20.13
CA ILE A 16 2.75 -10.42 20.90
C ILE A 16 4.01 -10.07 21.71
N PHE A 17 4.63 -11.05 22.37
CA PHE A 17 5.88 -10.85 23.10
C PHE A 17 7.02 -10.38 22.19
N LEU A 18 7.15 -10.94 20.99
CA LEU A 18 8.16 -10.55 20.00
C LEU A 18 7.92 -9.14 19.43
N ILE A 19 6.66 -8.75 19.19
CA ILE A 19 6.29 -7.40 18.76
C ILE A 19 6.62 -6.38 19.85
N ILE A 20 6.25 -6.68 21.11
CA ILE A 20 6.57 -5.83 22.26
C ILE A 20 8.09 -5.72 22.44
N LEU A 21 8.83 -6.83 22.30
CA LEU A 21 10.29 -6.85 22.40
C LEU A 21 10.96 -6.02 21.29
N LYS A 22 10.40 -6.03 20.06
CA LYS A 22 10.87 -5.22 18.93
C LYS A 22 10.64 -3.72 19.20
N HIS A 23 9.47 -3.34 19.69
CA HIS A 23 9.18 -1.96 20.10
C HIS A 23 10.03 -1.52 21.29
N PHE A 24 10.29 -2.40 22.26
CA PHE A 24 11.18 -2.14 23.39
C PHE A 24 12.62 -1.96 22.95
N LYS A 25 13.12 -2.77 21.99
CA LYS A 25 14.45 -2.59 21.41
C LYS A 25 14.57 -1.27 20.67
N CYS A 26 13.58 -0.88 19.86
CA CYS A 26 13.56 0.45 19.24
C CYS A 26 13.55 1.57 20.28
N PHE A 27 12.72 1.47 21.32
CA PHE A 27 12.66 2.45 22.40
C PHE A 27 13.99 2.53 23.18
N VAL A 28 14.64 1.39 23.46
CA VAL A 28 15.95 1.33 24.13
C VAL A 28 17.07 1.86 23.22
N ILE A 29 17.03 1.60 21.91
CA ILE A 29 17.99 2.14 20.94
C ILE A 29 17.83 3.65 20.83
N ILE A 30 16.60 4.16 20.74
CA ILE A 30 16.31 5.60 20.71
C ILE A 30 16.75 6.25 22.03
N ASN A 31 16.41 5.67 23.18
CA ASN A 31 16.75 6.23 24.49
C ASN A 31 18.27 6.16 24.78
N ASN A 32 18.96 5.09 24.36
CA ASN A 32 20.41 5.01 24.43
C ASN A 32 21.09 5.97 23.45
N SER A 33 20.52 6.20 22.27
CA SER A 33 21.01 7.19 21.30
C SER A 33 20.84 8.60 21.82
N ILE A 34 19.68 8.93 22.41
CA ILE A 34 19.42 10.21 23.08
C ILE A 34 20.37 10.39 24.28
N ARG A 35 20.61 9.34 25.08
CA ARG A 35 21.54 9.39 26.23
C ARG A 35 22.99 9.56 25.79
N ARG A 36 23.43 8.88 24.71
CA ARG A 36 24.77 9.06 24.12
C ARG A 36 24.91 10.45 23.50
N PHE A 37 23.89 10.92 22.81
CA PHE A 37 23.83 12.28 22.28
C PHE A 37 23.92 13.30 23.40
N LYS A 38 23.13 13.17 24.48
CA LYS A 38 23.19 14.06 25.65
C LYS A 38 24.56 14.08 26.32
N LYS A 39 25.23 12.93 26.41
CA LYS A 39 26.58 12.81 26.99
C LYS A 39 27.65 13.45 26.09
N SER A 40 27.58 13.21 24.78
CA SER A 40 28.47 13.82 23.77
C SER A 40 28.25 15.34 23.66
N PHE A 41 27.00 15.78 23.71
CA PHE A 41 26.64 17.19 23.72
C PHE A 41 27.17 17.88 24.97
N LYS A 42 27.06 17.27 26.16
CA LYS A 42 27.59 17.82 27.41
C LYS A 42 29.12 17.94 27.42
N SER A 43 29.85 16.96 26.86
CA SER A 43 31.32 17.05 26.74
C SER A 43 31.76 18.09 25.71
N ASN A 44 31.03 18.23 24.61
CA ASN A 44 31.34 19.27 23.62
C ASN A 44 31.00 20.67 24.17
N LEU A 45 29.95 20.81 24.97
CA LEU A 45 29.57 22.06 25.61
C LEU A 45 30.63 22.55 26.62
N SER A 46 31.35 21.66 27.31
CA SER A 46 32.44 22.06 28.20
C SER A 46 33.67 22.61 27.45
N TYR A 47 33.94 22.13 26.23
CA TYR A 47 35.01 22.68 25.39
C TYR A 47 34.64 24.07 24.84
N PHE A 48 33.37 24.33 24.57
CA PHE A 48 32.91 25.65 24.13
C PHE A 48 33.05 26.73 25.20
N ASN A 49 32.93 26.37 26.48
CA ASN A 49 33.04 27.33 27.60
C ASN A 49 34.47 27.84 27.83
N GLU A 50 35.51 27.17 27.32
CA GLU A 50 36.91 27.64 27.39
C GLU A 50 37.28 28.58 26.23
N VAL A 51 36.42 28.74 25.21
CA VAL A 51 36.66 29.61 24.07
C VAL A 51 36.17 31.03 24.39
N GLU A 52 37.01 32.05 24.19
CA GLU A 52 36.78 33.49 24.46
C GLU A 52 35.48 34.09 23.87
N ILE A 53 34.73 33.34 23.05
CA ILE A 53 33.43 33.70 22.47
C ILE A 53 32.39 34.06 23.55
N PHE A 54 32.44 33.44 24.75
CA PHE A 54 31.51 33.72 25.84
C PHE A 54 31.76 35.05 26.58
N ASN A 55 32.98 35.61 26.50
CA ASN A 55 33.30 36.89 27.15
C ASN A 55 32.94 38.10 26.27
N ASN A 56 32.74 37.91 24.96
CA ASN A 56 32.37 38.97 24.04
C ASN A 56 30.87 38.87 23.70
N LYS A 57 30.08 39.85 24.18
CA LYS A 57 28.60 39.87 24.02
C LYS A 57 28.12 39.64 22.58
N LYS A 58 28.90 40.05 21.57
CA LYS A 58 28.58 39.84 20.15
C LYS A 58 28.81 38.40 19.68
N GLY A 59 29.84 37.74 20.20
CA GLY A 59 30.18 36.35 19.87
C GLY A 59 29.17 35.36 20.42
N GLN A 60 28.80 35.50 21.70
CA GLN A 60 27.76 34.70 22.36
C GLN A 60 26.42 34.77 21.61
N LEU A 61 26.01 35.98 21.19
CA LEU A 61 24.73 36.20 20.51
C LEU A 61 24.69 35.51 19.14
N SER A 62 25.81 35.50 18.40
CA SER A 62 25.90 34.77 17.13
C SER A 62 25.81 33.24 17.31
N LEU A 63 26.40 32.71 18.39
CA LEU A 63 26.39 31.29 18.71
C LEU A 63 24.98 30.83 19.09
N GLU A 64 24.27 31.61 19.90
CA GLU A 64 22.88 31.35 20.26
C GLU A 64 21.97 31.32 19.03
N PHE A 65 22.11 32.28 18.12
CA PHE A 65 21.36 32.28 16.86
C PHE A 65 21.67 31.05 15.99
N LEU A 66 22.94 30.64 15.91
CA LEU A 66 23.35 29.47 15.15
C LEU A 66 22.76 28.18 15.76
N LEU A 67 22.79 28.04 17.08
CA LEU A 67 22.19 26.91 17.80
C LEU A 67 20.67 26.86 17.64
N ILE A 68 19.99 28.01 17.76
CA ILE A 68 18.54 28.10 17.57
C ILE A 68 18.16 27.72 16.13
N SER A 69 18.91 28.22 15.13
CA SER A 69 18.70 27.87 13.73
C SER A 69 18.92 26.38 13.47
N LEU A 70 19.96 25.79 14.05
CA LEU A 70 20.22 24.35 13.93
C LEU A 70 19.10 23.52 14.54
N ILE A 71 18.59 23.89 15.72
CA ILE A 71 17.46 23.22 16.36
C ILE A 71 16.20 23.35 15.50
N ALA A 72 15.94 24.52 14.92
CA ALA A 72 14.81 24.74 14.04
C ALA A 72 14.87 23.84 12.79
N ILE A 73 16.04 23.70 12.16
CA ILE A 73 16.25 22.80 11.02
C ILE A 73 16.03 21.33 11.42
N LEU A 74 16.52 20.92 12.58
CA LEU A 74 16.32 19.54 13.07
C LEU A 74 14.84 19.23 13.34
N ILE A 75 14.10 20.19 13.92
CA ILE A 75 12.65 20.06 14.11
C ILE A 75 11.95 19.99 12.75
N PHE A 76 12.33 20.83 11.80
CA PHE A 76 11.76 20.84 10.46
C PHE A 76 11.95 19.49 9.74
N ILE A 77 13.17 18.95 9.75
CA ILE A 77 13.48 17.63 9.15
C ILE A 77 12.66 16.53 9.83
N SER A 78 12.47 16.60 11.16
CA SER A 78 11.69 15.61 11.91
C SER A 78 10.22 15.52 11.47
N PHE A 79 9.65 16.59 10.92
CA PHE A 79 8.27 16.59 10.41
C PHE A 79 8.19 16.47 8.88
N SER A 80 9.19 16.91 8.12
CA SER A 80 9.23 16.79 6.66
C SER A 80 9.28 15.32 6.21
N LEU A 81 10.17 14.52 6.81
CA LEU A 81 10.34 13.11 6.44
C LEU A 81 9.07 12.25 6.61
N PRO A 82 8.36 12.26 7.76
CA PRO A 82 7.12 11.50 7.87
C PRO A 82 6.00 12.03 6.96
N LEU A 83 5.99 13.33 6.67
CA LEU A 83 4.98 13.94 5.79
C LEU A 83 5.16 13.52 4.32
N GLU A 84 6.41 13.48 3.84
CA GLU A 84 6.76 13.00 2.50
C GLU A 84 6.34 11.53 2.31
N ASN A 85 6.63 10.67 3.30
CA ASN A 85 6.22 9.27 3.25
C ASN A 85 4.69 9.11 3.15
N LEU A 86 3.93 9.87 3.96
CA LEU A 86 2.47 9.86 3.89
C LEU A 86 1.96 10.31 2.51
N ALA A 87 2.58 11.32 1.91
CA ALA A 87 2.19 11.79 0.58
C ALA A 87 2.48 10.76 -0.50
N ILE A 88 3.61 10.04 -0.41
CA ILE A 88 3.98 8.96 -1.33
C ILE A 88 2.97 7.82 -1.21
N ASP A 89 2.69 7.35 0.00
CA ASP A 89 1.76 6.25 0.24
C ASP A 89 0.37 6.55 -0.36
N LEU A 90 -0.17 7.74 -0.06
CA LEU A 90 -1.47 8.17 -0.59
C LEU A 90 -1.49 8.25 -2.13
N THR A 91 -0.39 8.68 -2.72
CA THR A 91 -0.27 8.79 -4.19
C THR A 91 -0.21 7.41 -4.83
N LEU A 92 0.55 6.48 -4.24
CA LEU A 92 0.65 5.10 -4.72
C LEU A 92 -0.69 4.37 -4.62
N ASP A 93 -1.41 4.53 -3.51
CA ASP A 93 -2.73 3.93 -3.30
C ASP A 93 -3.76 4.40 -4.35
N SER A 94 -3.80 5.71 -4.60
CA SER A 94 -4.66 6.29 -5.63
C SER A 94 -4.30 5.77 -7.03
N THR A 95 -3.01 5.71 -7.33
CA THR A 95 -2.49 5.22 -8.62
C THR A 95 -2.86 3.75 -8.82
N ASN A 96 -2.70 2.90 -7.81
CA ASN A 96 -3.01 1.48 -7.91
C ASN A 96 -4.51 1.22 -8.07
N SER A 97 -5.36 1.96 -7.35
CA SER A 97 -6.82 1.90 -7.54
C SER A 97 -7.22 2.28 -8.97
N PHE A 98 -6.58 3.30 -9.53
CA PHE A 98 -6.80 3.72 -10.91
C PHE A 98 -6.33 2.67 -11.93
N LEU A 99 -5.15 2.06 -11.72
CA LEU A 99 -4.62 1.00 -12.57
C LEU A 99 -5.57 -0.22 -12.60
N ILE A 100 -6.03 -0.69 -11.44
CA ILE A 100 -6.97 -1.82 -11.39
C ILE A 100 -8.27 -1.49 -12.14
N LYS A 101 -8.81 -0.28 -11.96
CA LYS A 101 -9.98 0.17 -12.71
C LYS A 101 -9.73 0.16 -14.23
N SER A 102 -8.55 0.59 -14.66
CA SER A 102 -8.17 0.56 -16.08
C SER A 102 -8.06 -0.86 -16.62
N GLU A 103 -7.47 -1.79 -15.88
CA GLU A 103 -7.37 -3.19 -16.29
C GLU A 103 -8.73 -3.90 -16.33
N ILE A 104 -9.61 -3.67 -15.34
CA ILE A 104 -10.98 -4.19 -15.37
C ILE A 104 -11.73 -3.63 -16.59
N ALA A 105 -11.53 -2.35 -16.93
CA ALA A 105 -12.14 -1.75 -18.12
C ALA A 105 -11.68 -2.40 -19.44
N LYS A 106 -10.41 -2.86 -19.52
CA LYS A 106 -9.94 -3.64 -20.68
C LYS A 106 -10.66 -4.98 -20.78
N ILE A 107 -10.89 -5.64 -19.64
CA ILE A 107 -11.61 -6.91 -19.57
C ILE A 107 -13.07 -6.72 -20.01
N THR A 108 -13.78 -5.74 -19.45
CA THR A 108 -15.18 -5.47 -19.80
C THR A 108 -15.35 -5.08 -21.26
N THR A 109 -14.46 -4.25 -21.80
CA THR A 109 -14.46 -3.89 -23.22
C THR A 109 -14.25 -5.12 -24.12
N ALA A 110 -13.41 -6.07 -23.70
CA ALA A 110 -13.20 -7.31 -24.44
C ALA A 110 -14.42 -8.24 -24.38
N ILE A 111 -15.13 -8.28 -23.25
CA ILE A 111 -16.42 -8.98 -23.10
C ILE A 111 -17.45 -8.39 -24.06
N ASP A 112 -17.62 -7.07 -24.07
CA ASP A 112 -18.57 -6.39 -24.95
C ASP A 112 -18.27 -6.62 -26.43
N ALA A 113 -16.98 -6.69 -26.78
CA ALA A 113 -16.57 -7.03 -28.14
C ALA A 113 -16.95 -8.46 -28.53
N ILE A 114 -16.76 -9.44 -27.64
CA ILE A 114 -17.15 -10.83 -27.88
C ILE A 114 -18.67 -10.95 -27.99
N TYR A 115 -19.40 -10.27 -27.10
CA TYR A 115 -20.86 -10.24 -27.14
C TYR A 115 -21.37 -9.65 -28.46
N SER A 116 -20.75 -8.57 -28.92
CA SER A 116 -21.09 -7.93 -30.21
C SER A 116 -20.75 -8.81 -31.42
N ASN A 117 -19.69 -9.61 -31.33
CA ASN A 117 -19.27 -10.53 -32.41
C ASN A 117 -20.09 -11.83 -32.44
N GLY A 118 -20.75 -12.19 -31.33
CA GLY A 118 -21.64 -13.33 -31.23
C GLY A 118 -20.95 -14.67 -30.90
N PRO A 119 -21.74 -15.76 -30.83
CA PRO A 119 -21.27 -17.10 -30.45
C PRO A 119 -20.17 -17.63 -31.38
N GLY A 120 -19.17 -18.30 -30.79
CA GLY A 120 -17.97 -18.78 -31.50
C GLY A 120 -16.79 -17.79 -31.46
N SER A 121 -17.00 -16.59 -30.92
CA SER A 121 -15.96 -15.57 -30.80
C SER A 121 -15.02 -15.82 -29.63
N LYS A 122 -13.73 -15.53 -29.84
CA LYS A 122 -12.67 -15.64 -28.83
C LYS A 122 -11.77 -14.42 -28.88
N ARG A 123 -11.39 -13.91 -27.71
CA ARG A 123 -10.40 -12.85 -27.56
C ARG A 123 -9.42 -13.19 -26.46
N VAL A 124 -8.17 -12.83 -26.68
CA VAL A 124 -7.10 -12.98 -25.69
C VAL A 124 -6.63 -11.58 -25.34
N ILE A 125 -6.57 -11.29 -24.05
CA ILE A 125 -6.08 -10.02 -23.52
C ILE A 125 -5.01 -10.30 -22.48
N VAL A 126 -4.09 -9.35 -22.34
CA VAL A 126 -3.09 -9.34 -21.28
C VAL A 126 -3.39 -8.15 -20.39
N VAL A 127 -3.48 -8.40 -19.09
CA VAL A 127 -3.70 -7.37 -18.07
C VAL A 127 -2.57 -7.38 -17.07
N ASP A 128 -2.22 -6.22 -16.55
CA ASP A 128 -1.15 -6.04 -15.56
C ASP A 128 -1.72 -5.50 -14.25
N VAL A 129 -1.87 -6.35 -13.24
CA VAL A 129 -2.48 -5.95 -11.97
C VAL A 129 -1.41 -5.69 -10.89
N PRO A 130 -1.51 -4.58 -10.13
CA PRO A 130 -0.51 -4.25 -9.12
C PRO A 130 -0.52 -5.18 -7.89
N TYR A 131 -1.62 -5.91 -7.66
CA TYR A 131 -1.84 -6.83 -6.55
C TYR A 131 -2.69 -8.04 -6.98
N ASP A 132 -2.67 -9.10 -6.18
CA ASP A 132 -3.59 -10.23 -6.35
C ASP A 132 -5.03 -9.74 -6.21
N THR A 133 -5.83 -9.96 -7.25
CA THR A 133 -7.14 -9.31 -7.40
C THR A 133 -8.18 -10.33 -7.82
N ARG A 134 -9.33 -10.34 -7.14
CA ARG A 134 -10.49 -11.14 -7.54
C ARG A 134 -11.52 -10.25 -8.21
N ILE A 135 -11.87 -10.58 -9.45
CA ILE A 135 -12.93 -9.92 -10.19
C ILE A 135 -14.12 -10.87 -10.29
N ASN A 136 -15.29 -10.42 -9.85
CA ASN A 136 -16.55 -11.13 -9.98
C ASN A 136 -17.37 -10.48 -11.10
N PHE A 137 -17.98 -11.31 -11.93
CA PHE A 137 -18.88 -10.90 -13.00
C PHE A 137 -20.27 -11.39 -12.65
N HIS A 138 -21.24 -10.49 -12.63
CA HIS A 138 -22.63 -10.82 -12.36
C HIS A 138 -23.56 -10.14 -13.35
N LYS A 139 -24.74 -10.74 -13.53
CA LYS A 139 -25.79 -10.21 -14.41
C LYS A 139 -26.53 -9.07 -13.70
N ASN A 140 -26.88 -8.03 -14.43
CA ASN A 140 -27.66 -6.88 -13.98
C ASN A 140 -28.83 -6.62 -14.96
N ILE A 141 -29.79 -5.79 -14.56
CA ILE A 141 -31.02 -5.50 -15.33
C ILE A 141 -30.67 -4.83 -16.68
N ASP A 142 -29.66 -3.96 -16.70
CA ASP A 142 -29.26 -3.18 -17.88
C ASP A 142 -28.02 -3.76 -18.63
N GLY A 143 -27.54 -4.94 -18.24
CA GLY A 143 -26.30 -5.53 -18.76
C GLY A 143 -25.59 -6.43 -17.75
N GLY A 144 -24.28 -6.48 -17.76
CA GLY A 144 -23.48 -7.15 -16.74
C GLY A 144 -22.67 -6.15 -15.92
N MET A 145 -22.18 -6.59 -14.76
CA MET A 145 -21.38 -5.77 -13.86
C MET A 145 -20.14 -6.54 -13.44
N ALA A 146 -18.98 -5.89 -13.57
CA ALA A 146 -17.70 -6.39 -13.10
C ALA A 146 -17.37 -5.70 -11.78
N GLU A 147 -17.22 -6.49 -10.73
CA GLU A 147 -16.93 -6.04 -9.38
C GLU A 147 -15.59 -6.58 -8.95
N SER A 148 -14.74 -5.72 -8.41
CA SER A 148 -13.50 -6.15 -7.77
C SER A 148 -13.40 -5.49 -6.41
N GLU A 149 -13.21 -6.31 -5.39
CA GLU A 149 -12.81 -5.85 -4.07
C GLU A 149 -11.30 -5.64 -4.09
N VAL A 150 -10.87 -4.39 -3.90
CA VAL A 150 -9.46 -4.04 -3.77
C VAL A 150 -9.24 -3.60 -2.34
N THR A 151 -8.42 -4.36 -1.60
CA THR A 151 -7.90 -3.91 -0.32
C THR A 151 -6.82 -2.88 -0.59
N ILE A 152 -7.16 -1.60 -0.38
CA ILE A 152 -6.18 -0.52 -0.32
C ILE A 152 -5.63 -0.55 1.11
N ASP A 153 -4.31 -0.46 1.27
CA ASP A 153 -3.63 -0.66 2.55
C ASP A 153 -4.26 0.20 3.65
N ARG A 154 -4.38 -0.36 4.88
CA ARG A 154 -5.20 0.10 6.04
C ARG A 154 -6.68 -0.35 6.08
N ASP A 155 -6.96 -1.60 5.72
CA ASP A 155 -8.26 -2.29 5.93
C ASP A 155 -9.49 -1.61 5.28
N GLU A 156 -9.30 -0.66 4.37
CA GLU A 156 -10.38 -0.10 3.57
C GLU A 156 -10.53 -0.92 2.28
N ASN A 157 -11.55 -1.78 2.27
CA ASN A 157 -11.97 -2.46 1.06
C ASN A 157 -12.71 -1.46 0.17
N LYS A 158 -12.12 -1.14 -0.98
CA LYS A 158 -12.78 -0.35 -2.00
C LYS A 158 -13.34 -1.28 -3.06
N ILE A 159 -14.64 -1.22 -3.24
CA ILE A 159 -15.32 -1.94 -4.31
C ILE A 159 -15.23 -1.09 -5.58
N ILE A 160 -14.63 -1.65 -6.62
CA ILE A 160 -14.58 -1.07 -7.96
C ILE A 160 -15.63 -1.77 -8.80
N GLU A 161 -16.67 -1.04 -9.18
CA GLU A 161 -17.76 -1.53 -10.03
C GLU A 161 -17.65 -0.90 -11.42
N LEU A 162 -17.71 -1.73 -12.45
CA LEU A 162 -17.70 -1.32 -13.85
C LEU A 162 -18.81 -2.05 -14.62
N PRO A 163 -19.84 -1.32 -15.10
CA PRO A 163 -20.89 -1.91 -15.91
C PRO A 163 -20.37 -2.24 -17.31
N PHE A 164 -20.98 -3.26 -17.93
CA PHE A 164 -20.75 -3.66 -19.31
C PHE A 164 -22.04 -4.18 -19.95
N LYS A 165 -22.08 -4.31 -21.28
CA LYS A 165 -23.32 -4.55 -22.03
C LYS A 165 -23.75 -6.01 -22.06
N ALA A 166 -22.79 -6.95 -22.04
CA ALA A 166 -23.11 -8.38 -22.08
C ALA A 166 -23.91 -8.79 -20.83
N ASN A 167 -25.07 -9.40 -21.03
CA ASN A 167 -25.94 -9.88 -19.94
C ASN A 167 -25.79 -11.39 -19.68
N ASN A 168 -24.88 -12.05 -20.40
CA ASN A 168 -24.65 -13.48 -20.38
C ASN A 168 -23.22 -13.81 -19.91
N SER A 169 -22.76 -13.15 -18.86
CA SER A 169 -21.45 -13.46 -18.29
C SER A 169 -21.55 -13.48 -16.77
N GLU A 170 -21.22 -14.63 -16.21
CA GLU A 170 -21.25 -14.88 -14.78
C GLU A 170 -20.02 -15.70 -14.40
N GLY A 171 -19.40 -15.36 -13.29
CA GLY A 171 -18.23 -16.09 -12.81
C GLY A 171 -17.28 -15.21 -12.01
N SER A 172 -16.12 -15.77 -11.68
CA SER A 172 -15.07 -15.03 -11.02
C SER A 172 -13.72 -15.37 -11.62
N LEU A 173 -12.84 -14.38 -11.69
CA LEU A 173 -11.50 -14.52 -12.20
C LEU A 173 -10.51 -14.03 -11.15
N TYR A 174 -9.51 -14.86 -10.86
CA TYR A 174 -8.47 -14.58 -9.89
C TYR A 174 -7.19 -14.21 -10.63
N LEU A 175 -6.77 -12.95 -10.50
CA LEU A 175 -5.55 -12.42 -11.10
C LEU A 175 -4.44 -12.41 -10.06
N ILE A 176 -3.25 -12.84 -10.48
CA ILE A 176 -2.04 -12.80 -9.66
C ILE A 176 -1.33 -11.49 -9.97
N LYS A 177 -0.66 -10.86 -9.01
CA LYS A 177 0.16 -9.66 -9.23
C LYS A 177 1.06 -9.79 -10.48
N GLY A 178 1.01 -8.79 -11.34
CA GLY A 178 1.76 -8.69 -12.59
C GLY A 178 0.91 -9.08 -13.82
N TYR A 179 1.58 -9.59 -14.85
CA TYR A 179 0.95 -9.92 -16.13
C TYR A 179 0.13 -11.21 -16.06
N ASN A 180 -1.14 -11.11 -16.41
CA ASN A 180 -2.04 -12.24 -16.56
C ASN A 180 -2.60 -12.28 -17.98
N LYS A 181 -2.59 -13.46 -18.58
CA LYS A 181 -3.17 -13.68 -19.90
C LYS A 181 -4.54 -14.31 -19.73
N ILE A 182 -5.57 -13.57 -20.14
CA ILE A 182 -6.97 -13.97 -20.02
C ILE A 182 -7.51 -14.31 -21.41
N ILE A 183 -8.12 -15.49 -21.49
CA ILE A 183 -8.90 -15.94 -22.64
C ILE A 183 -10.36 -15.74 -22.31
N ILE A 184 -11.03 -14.90 -23.11
CA ILE A 184 -12.47 -14.67 -23.02
C ILE A 184 -13.07 -15.28 -24.29
N GLN A 185 -14.10 -16.11 -24.12
CA GLN A 185 -14.71 -16.80 -25.26
C GLN A 185 -16.20 -17.04 -25.05
N TRP A 186 -16.96 -16.92 -26.13
CA TRP A 186 -18.35 -17.37 -26.18
C TRP A 186 -18.41 -18.65 -27.01
N ILE A 187 -18.59 -19.79 -26.35
CA ILE A 187 -18.66 -21.10 -27.02
C ILE A 187 -20.03 -21.24 -27.70
N TYR A 188 -20.03 -21.79 -28.90
CA TYR A 188 -21.27 -22.04 -29.64
C TYR A 188 -22.16 -23.04 -28.89
N GLY A 189 -23.42 -22.68 -28.66
CA GLY A 189 -24.38 -23.50 -27.91
C GLY A 189 -24.31 -23.34 -26.38
N GLU A 190 -23.39 -22.51 -25.86
CA GLU A 190 -23.41 -22.09 -24.46
C GLU A 190 -24.07 -20.73 -24.32
N GLU A 191 -24.91 -20.57 -23.29
CA GLU A 191 -25.59 -19.30 -23.01
C GLU A 191 -24.60 -18.25 -22.48
N ASP A 192 -23.64 -18.65 -21.66
CA ASP A 192 -22.73 -17.75 -20.96
C ASP A 192 -21.31 -17.68 -21.58
N ILE A 193 -20.71 -16.49 -21.51
CA ILE A 193 -19.30 -16.21 -21.85
C ILE A 193 -18.39 -16.78 -20.76
N LYS A 194 -17.38 -17.56 -21.17
CA LYS A 194 -16.42 -18.18 -20.25
C LYS A 194 -15.10 -17.41 -20.18
N PHE A 195 -14.50 -17.46 -19.00
CA PHE A 195 -13.23 -16.83 -18.67
C PHE A 195 -12.20 -17.88 -18.27
N ASN A 196 -11.06 -17.94 -18.97
CA ASN A 196 -9.97 -18.86 -18.65
C ASN A 196 -8.64 -18.11 -18.54
N LEU A 197 -7.80 -18.50 -17.58
CA LEU A 197 -6.41 -18.08 -17.50
C LEU A 197 -5.55 -18.98 -18.40
N SER A 198 -4.56 -18.39 -19.07
CA SER A 198 -3.62 -19.08 -19.96
C SER A 198 -2.22 -19.14 -19.37
#